data_AF-A0A2V9I884-F1
#
_entry.id   AF-A0A2V9I884-F1
#
_cell.length_a   1.000
_cell.length_b   1.000
_cell.length_c   1.000
_cell.angle_alpha   90.00
_cell.angle_beta   90.00
_cell.angle_gamma   90.00
#
_symmetry.space_group_name_H-M   'P 1'
#
loop_
_entity.id
_entity.type
_entity.pdbx_description
1 polymer ?
#
loop_
_entity_poly.entity_id
_entity_poly.type
_entity_poly.pdbx_seq_one_letter_code
_entity_poly.pdbx_strand_id
1 'polypeptide(L)'
;MYPSIDNSLFMAVKDTGEQEQLALDLAAIFTWDIDFYADIQKGDSFRMLVEKEYLDGRFVKYGPILAANITNQGKAYTGFRFNGSDGTAGYYGPDGTALKKSFLKSPLKFGRITSTFSRARLHPVLKIVRPHLGVDYAAPTGTPVVAVGSGAVEFAGFSGGSGRMVRLRHAERYETLYLHLSRMAVHRGERVAQGDVIGYVGSSGLATGPHLDFRVLERGQYVNPTRVVFPPALPIPPERFSEFRAARDIFRTRLDGIIVSDGN
;
A
#
# COMPACT_ATOMS: atom_id res chain seq x y z
N MET A 1 31.46 -6.07 7.11
CA MET A 1 30.42 -7.06 6.73
C MET A 1 29.04 -6.40 6.81
N TYR A 2 28.11 -6.57 5.85
CA TYR A 2 26.79 -5.87 5.88
C TYR A 2 25.96 -6.24 7.12
N PRO A 3 25.03 -5.36 7.60
CA PRO A 3 24.12 -5.72 8.68
C PRO A 3 23.29 -6.93 8.23
N SER A 4 23.45 -8.04 8.94
CA SER A 4 22.68 -9.26 8.72
C SER A 4 21.46 -9.28 9.63
N ILE A 5 20.35 -9.77 9.09
CA ILE A 5 19.13 -10.01 9.84
C ILE A 5 19.22 -11.44 10.36
N ASP A 6 19.40 -11.60 11.67
CA ASP A 6 19.45 -12.93 12.30
C ASP A 6 18.08 -13.37 12.83
N ASN A 7 17.35 -12.45 13.49
CA ASN A 7 16.04 -12.73 14.10
C ASN A 7 14.92 -11.85 13.55
N SER A 8 15.12 -10.53 13.47
CA SER A 8 14.13 -9.59 12.94
C SER A 8 14.79 -8.32 12.42
N LEU A 9 14.14 -7.64 11.47
CA LEU A 9 14.62 -6.36 10.95
C LEU A 9 14.81 -5.31 12.06
N PHE A 10 13.92 -5.31 13.06
CA PHE A 10 13.98 -4.40 14.20
C PHE A 10 15.26 -4.59 15.00
N MET A 11 15.60 -5.84 15.33
CA MET A 11 16.84 -6.15 16.04
C MET A 11 18.05 -5.78 15.19
N ALA A 12 18.04 -6.13 13.91
CA ALA A 12 19.15 -5.84 13.02
C ALA A 12 19.43 -4.33 12.87
N VAL A 13 18.39 -3.48 12.85
CA VAL A 13 18.54 -2.00 12.89
C VAL A 13 19.02 -1.52 14.25
N LYS A 14 18.53 -2.10 15.34
CA LYS A 14 18.97 -1.74 16.69
C LYS A 14 20.45 -2.09 16.92
N ASP A 15 20.91 -3.20 16.37
CA ASP A 15 22.29 -3.67 16.46
C ASP A 15 23.27 -2.74 15.71
N THR A 16 22.78 -1.92 14.76
CA THR A 16 23.59 -0.84 14.18
C THR A 16 23.69 0.41 15.06
N GLY A 17 23.06 0.41 16.24
CA GLY A 17 22.99 1.56 17.15
C GLY A 17 21.91 2.58 16.80
N GLU A 18 20.98 2.25 15.89
CA GLU A 18 19.89 3.14 15.47
C GLU A 18 18.56 2.81 16.17
N GLN A 19 17.57 3.71 16.05
CA GLN A 19 16.25 3.48 16.65
C GLN A 19 15.35 2.60 15.77
N GLU A 20 14.46 1.87 16.43
CA GLU A 20 13.50 0.94 15.82
C GLU A 20 12.57 1.58 14.77
N GLN A 21 12.36 2.91 14.84
CA GLN A 21 11.59 3.65 13.83
C GLN A 21 12.15 3.47 12.41
N LEU A 22 13.47 3.37 12.24
CA LEU A 22 14.05 3.14 10.91
C LEU A 22 13.72 1.77 10.35
N ALA A 23 13.51 0.75 11.19
CA ALA A 23 13.04 -0.55 10.73
C ALA A 23 11.62 -0.46 10.17
N LEU A 24 10.74 0.34 10.80
CA LEU A 24 9.39 0.60 10.31
C LEU A 24 9.41 1.36 8.99
N ASP A 25 10.22 2.42 8.90
CA ASP A 25 10.33 3.24 7.69
C ASP A 25 10.89 2.43 6.52
N LEU A 26 11.92 1.59 6.78
CA LEU A 26 12.48 0.69 5.79
C LEU A 26 11.47 -0.38 5.34
N ALA A 27 10.73 -0.98 6.28
CA ALA A 27 9.70 -1.95 5.95
C ALA A 27 8.59 -1.33 5.09
N ALA A 28 8.19 -0.08 5.37
CA ALA A 28 7.17 0.63 4.60
C ALA A 28 7.54 0.82 3.11
N ILE A 29 8.84 0.87 2.78
CA ILE A 29 9.33 0.98 1.40
C ILE A 29 9.09 -0.33 0.63
N PHE A 30 9.35 -1.49 1.26
CA PHE A 30 9.41 -2.79 0.58
C PHE A 30 8.28 -3.76 0.94
N THR A 31 7.36 -3.39 1.84
CA THR A 31 6.24 -4.26 2.28
C THR A 31 5.32 -4.72 1.14
N TRP A 32 5.42 -4.09 -0.03
CA TRP A 32 4.67 -4.44 -1.23
C TRP A 32 5.17 -5.73 -1.89
N ASP A 33 6.44 -6.06 -1.69
CA ASP A 33 7.13 -7.18 -2.32
C ASP A 33 7.73 -8.17 -1.31
N ILE A 34 7.83 -7.80 -0.03
CA ILE A 34 8.34 -8.64 1.07
C ILE A 34 7.34 -8.63 2.23
N ASP A 35 6.94 -9.79 2.72
CA ASP A 35 6.27 -9.92 4.01
C ASP A 35 7.32 -10.00 5.12
N PHE A 36 7.54 -8.89 5.84
CA PHE A 36 8.58 -8.81 6.88
C PHE A 36 8.35 -9.73 8.09
N TYR A 37 7.16 -10.32 8.23
CA TYR A 37 6.86 -11.28 9.29
C TYR A 37 7.08 -12.73 8.84
N ALA A 38 6.81 -13.04 7.59
CA ALA A 38 6.86 -14.40 7.06
C ALA A 38 8.12 -14.72 6.25
N ASP A 39 8.67 -13.72 5.55
CA ASP A 39 9.70 -13.93 4.53
C ASP A 39 11.12 -13.66 5.02
N ILE A 40 11.29 -12.95 6.14
CA ILE A 40 12.61 -12.60 6.69
C ILE A 40 13.29 -13.83 7.28
N GLN A 41 14.52 -14.08 6.84
CA GLN A 41 15.31 -15.23 7.24
C GLN A 41 16.70 -14.81 7.71
N LYS A 42 17.32 -15.70 8.49
CA LYS A 42 18.72 -15.55 8.89
C LYS A 42 19.61 -15.40 7.66
N GLY A 43 20.42 -14.34 7.62
CA GLY A 43 21.34 -14.06 6.53
C GLY A 43 20.80 -13.11 5.46
N ASP A 44 19.54 -12.69 5.56
CA ASP A 44 19.07 -11.51 4.85
C ASP A 44 19.88 -10.29 5.28
N SER A 45 19.99 -9.27 4.42
CA SER A 45 20.78 -8.08 4.73
C SER A 45 20.12 -6.82 4.21
N PHE A 46 20.44 -5.68 4.82
CA PHE A 46 19.93 -4.40 4.37
C PHE A 46 20.99 -3.30 4.39
N ARG A 47 20.75 -2.26 3.59
CA ARG A 47 21.48 -0.99 3.60
C ARG A 47 20.46 0.12 3.47
N MET A 48 20.68 1.22 4.18
CA MET A 48 19.87 2.42 4.04
C MET A 48 20.74 3.67 4.16
N LEU A 49 20.43 4.65 3.33
CA LEU A 49 20.97 6.01 3.41
C LEU A 49 19.85 6.88 3.97
N VAL A 50 20.02 7.43 5.16
CA VAL A 50 18.97 8.19 5.87
C VAL A 50 19.48 9.56 6.30
N GLU A 51 18.60 10.56 6.25
CA GLU A 51 18.90 11.88 6.83
C GLU A 51 18.73 11.86 8.35
N LYS A 52 19.65 12.52 9.07
CA LYS A 52 19.58 12.69 10.52
C LYS A 52 19.67 14.16 10.86
N GLU A 53 18.75 14.63 11.68
CA GLU A 53 18.74 16.00 12.16
C GLU A 53 19.33 16.09 13.57
N TYR A 54 20.20 17.07 13.76
CA TYR A 54 20.87 17.33 15.03
C TYR A 54 20.67 18.79 15.45
N LEU A 55 20.51 19.00 16.75
CA LEU A 55 20.51 20.32 17.39
C LEU A 55 21.62 20.32 18.44
N ASP A 56 22.57 21.25 18.31
CA ASP A 56 23.73 21.36 19.20
C ASP A 56 24.49 20.03 19.37
N GLY A 57 24.65 19.29 18.27
CA GLY A 57 25.33 17.99 18.24
C GLY A 57 24.52 16.82 18.83
N ARG A 58 23.30 17.06 19.33
CA ARG A 58 22.40 16.01 19.83
C ARG A 58 21.41 15.60 18.75
N PHE A 59 21.25 14.30 18.58
CA PHE A 59 20.26 13.75 17.66
C PHE A 59 18.85 14.18 18.07
N VAL A 60 18.08 14.71 17.12
CA VAL A 60 16.70 15.17 17.33
C VAL A 60 15.70 14.18 16.72
N LYS A 61 15.87 13.89 15.42
CA LYS A 61 14.98 12.99 14.68
C LYS A 61 15.63 12.52 13.38
N TYR A 62 15.04 11.48 12.80
CA TYR A 62 15.33 11.08 11.43
C TYR A 62 14.55 11.94 10.44
N GLY A 63 15.22 12.30 9.35
CA GLY A 63 14.58 12.70 8.10
C GLY A 63 14.24 11.46 7.25
N PRO A 64 13.94 11.63 5.96
CA PRO A 64 13.61 10.52 5.09
C PRO A 64 14.80 9.57 4.82
N ILE A 65 14.47 8.31 4.52
CA ILE A 65 15.39 7.39 3.84
C ILE A 65 15.53 7.87 2.39
N LEU A 66 16.75 8.18 1.95
CA LEU A 66 17.05 8.65 0.60
C LEU A 66 17.25 7.49 -0.39
N ALA A 67 17.83 6.39 0.08
CA ALA A 67 17.90 5.14 -0.66
C ALA A 67 17.98 3.95 0.29
N ALA A 68 17.49 2.81 -0.16
CA ALA A 68 17.60 1.57 0.59
C ALA A 68 17.77 0.36 -0.34
N ASN A 69 18.42 -0.66 0.17
CA ASN A 69 18.56 -1.96 -0.46
C ASN A 69 18.30 -3.04 0.60
N ILE A 70 17.50 -4.05 0.27
CA ILE A 70 17.30 -5.24 1.10
C ILE A 70 17.52 -6.48 0.23
N THR A 71 18.31 -7.42 0.73
CA THR A 71 18.47 -8.74 0.14
C THR A 71 17.67 -9.71 0.98
N ASN A 72 16.59 -10.24 0.42
CA ASN A 72 15.72 -11.23 1.06
C ASN A 72 15.76 -12.52 0.26
N GLN A 73 16.15 -13.63 0.91
CA GLN A 73 16.27 -14.96 0.29
C GLN A 73 17.10 -14.94 -1.01
N GLY A 74 18.19 -14.17 -1.02
CA GLY A 74 19.09 -14.02 -2.18
C GLY A 74 18.60 -13.07 -3.27
N LYS A 75 17.40 -12.49 -3.16
CA LYS A 75 16.89 -11.49 -4.10
C LYS A 75 17.04 -10.08 -3.54
N ALA A 76 17.66 -9.21 -4.32
CA ALA A 76 17.84 -7.79 -3.98
C ALA A 76 16.63 -6.94 -4.40
N TYR A 77 16.19 -6.08 -3.49
CA TYR A 77 15.19 -5.05 -3.70
C TYR A 77 15.84 -3.69 -3.39
N THR A 78 15.70 -2.72 -4.28
CA THR A 78 16.36 -1.41 -4.14
C THR A 78 15.38 -0.29 -4.42
N GLY A 79 15.38 0.74 -3.58
CA GLY A 79 14.52 1.91 -3.69
C GLY A 79 15.28 3.22 -3.52
N PHE A 80 14.92 4.21 -4.32
CA PHE A 80 15.47 5.56 -4.28
C PHE A 80 14.33 6.56 -4.08
N ARG A 81 14.49 7.45 -3.11
CA ARG A 81 13.52 8.51 -2.86
C ARG A 81 13.61 9.57 -3.95
N PHE A 82 12.47 9.92 -4.53
CA PHE A 82 12.38 10.99 -5.52
C PHE A 82 11.00 11.62 -5.49
N ASN A 83 10.88 12.88 -5.91
CA ASN A 83 9.57 13.53 -6.03
C ASN A 83 8.93 13.11 -7.35
N GLY A 84 7.78 12.43 -7.29
CA GLY A 84 7.00 11.99 -8.44
C GLY A 84 6.44 13.13 -9.26
N SER A 85 5.67 12.80 -10.29
CA SER A 85 5.08 13.76 -11.23
C SER A 85 4.14 14.78 -10.57
N ASP A 86 3.52 14.42 -9.44
CA ASP A 86 2.65 15.27 -8.63
C ASP A 86 3.40 16.10 -7.57
N GLY A 87 4.74 16.05 -7.57
CA GLY A 87 5.58 16.72 -6.59
C GLY A 87 5.66 16.00 -5.24
N THR A 88 4.95 14.89 -5.05
CA THR A 88 4.99 14.11 -3.81
C THR A 88 6.19 13.18 -3.79
N ALA A 89 6.83 13.03 -2.63
CA ALA A 89 7.94 12.11 -2.49
C ALA A 89 7.46 10.65 -2.50
N GLY A 90 8.12 9.83 -3.31
CA GLY A 90 7.92 8.38 -3.39
C GLY A 90 9.25 7.63 -3.48
N TYR A 91 9.18 6.31 -3.48
CA TYR A 91 10.34 5.42 -3.68
C TYR A 91 10.22 4.69 -5.00
N TYR A 92 11.31 4.69 -5.76
CA TYR A 92 11.37 4.15 -7.10
C TYR A 92 12.52 3.15 -7.25
N GLY A 93 12.29 2.10 -8.01
CA GLY A 93 13.31 1.14 -8.40
C GLY A 93 14.38 1.78 -9.30
N PRO A 94 15.49 1.06 -9.57
CA PRO A 94 16.58 1.58 -10.40
C PRO A 94 16.16 2.05 -11.80
N ASP A 95 15.08 1.48 -12.33
CA ASP A 95 14.47 1.76 -13.63
C ASP A 95 13.38 2.85 -13.58
N GLY A 96 13.17 3.49 -12.43
CA GLY A 96 12.15 4.52 -12.24
C GLY A 96 10.73 3.98 -12.05
N THR A 97 10.54 2.67 -11.91
CA THR A 97 9.25 2.10 -11.51
C THR A 97 8.95 2.43 -10.05
N ALA A 98 7.71 2.78 -9.71
CA ALA A 98 7.39 3.06 -8.31
C ALA A 98 7.33 1.74 -7.51
N LEU A 99 7.98 1.71 -6.33
CA LEU A 99 7.94 0.55 -5.44
C LEU A 99 6.59 0.42 -4.73
N LYS A 100 5.93 1.54 -4.45
CA LYS A 100 4.57 1.55 -3.92
C LYS A 100 3.61 1.04 -4.99
N LYS A 101 2.77 0.06 -4.66
CA LYS A 101 1.68 -0.37 -5.55
C LYS A 101 0.51 0.62 -5.46
N SER A 102 -0.12 0.91 -6.59
CA SER A 102 -1.24 1.87 -6.64
C SER A 102 -2.42 1.47 -5.76
N PHE A 103 -2.52 0.17 -5.43
CA PHE A 103 -3.61 -0.40 -4.66
C PHE A 103 -3.15 -1.44 -3.62
N LEU A 104 -3.80 -1.45 -2.45
CA LEU A 104 -3.78 -2.50 -1.45
C LEU A 104 -4.51 -3.73 -2.00
N LYS A 105 -4.10 -4.93 -1.58
CA LYS A 105 -4.76 -6.19 -1.95
C LYS A 105 -6.16 -6.34 -1.34
N SER A 106 -6.46 -5.63 -0.23
CA SER A 106 -7.73 -5.72 0.49
C SER A 106 -8.13 -4.37 1.11
N PRO A 107 -9.43 -4.02 1.11
CA PRO A 107 -9.96 -2.83 1.78
C PRO A 107 -10.14 -3.01 3.31
N LEU A 108 -9.87 -4.21 3.84
CA LEU A 108 -9.94 -4.54 5.26
C LEU A 108 -8.61 -5.14 5.73
N LYS A 109 -8.13 -4.72 6.91
CA LYS A 109 -6.98 -5.35 7.59
C LYS A 109 -7.27 -6.79 8.01
N PHE A 110 -8.53 -7.06 8.41
CA PHE A 110 -9.00 -8.38 8.84
C PHE A 110 -10.39 -8.64 8.27
N GLY A 111 -10.59 -9.77 7.59
CA GLY A 111 -11.87 -10.16 7.01
C GLY A 111 -11.74 -11.44 6.18
N ARG A 112 -12.82 -12.23 6.07
CA ARG A 112 -12.84 -13.44 5.24
C ARG A 112 -13.69 -13.20 4.00
N ILE A 113 -13.19 -13.60 2.83
CA ILE A 113 -13.99 -13.62 1.61
C ILE A 113 -15.11 -14.66 1.80
N THR A 114 -16.36 -14.20 1.80
CA THR A 114 -17.55 -15.05 1.88
C THR A 114 -18.24 -15.23 0.55
N SER A 115 -18.00 -14.32 -0.40
CA SER A 115 -18.42 -14.52 -1.78
C SER A 115 -17.46 -13.89 -2.77
N THR A 116 -17.23 -14.59 -3.87
CA THR A 116 -16.35 -14.16 -4.94
C THR A 116 -17.13 -13.52 -6.08
N PHE A 117 -16.39 -12.80 -6.92
CA PHE A 117 -16.92 -12.24 -8.17
C PHE A 117 -17.42 -13.36 -9.08
N SER A 118 -18.64 -13.22 -9.58
CA SER A 118 -19.22 -14.12 -10.58
C SER A 118 -20.17 -13.38 -11.51
N ARG A 119 -20.06 -13.64 -12.81
CA ARG A 119 -21.03 -13.14 -13.81
C ARG A 119 -22.35 -13.93 -13.80
N ALA A 120 -22.39 -15.09 -13.15
CA ALA A 120 -23.59 -15.91 -13.01
C ALA A 120 -23.54 -16.66 -11.67
N ARG A 121 -24.26 -16.17 -10.65
CA ARG A 121 -24.38 -16.81 -9.33
C ARG A 121 -25.85 -16.90 -8.95
N LEU A 122 -26.26 -18.00 -8.34
CA LEU A 122 -27.59 -18.09 -7.72
C LEU A 122 -27.67 -17.14 -6.52
N HIS A 123 -28.57 -16.18 -6.56
CA HIS A 123 -28.77 -15.20 -5.49
C HIS A 123 -29.41 -15.90 -4.27
N PRO A 124 -28.79 -15.87 -3.08
CA PRO A 124 -29.23 -16.70 -1.95
C PRO A 124 -30.62 -16.32 -1.43
N VAL A 125 -30.97 -15.03 -1.51
CA VAL A 125 -32.29 -14.49 -1.11
C VAL A 125 -33.32 -14.62 -2.23
N LEU A 126 -33.07 -14.01 -3.39
CA LEU A 126 -34.02 -13.94 -4.51
C LEU A 126 -34.18 -15.25 -5.30
N LYS A 127 -33.31 -16.25 -5.09
CA LYS A 127 -33.31 -17.56 -5.80
C LYS A 127 -33.24 -17.47 -7.34
N ILE A 128 -32.80 -16.34 -7.89
CA ILE A 128 -32.53 -16.14 -9.31
C ILE A 128 -31.03 -16.14 -9.60
N VAL A 129 -30.62 -16.53 -10.81
CA VAL A 129 -29.22 -16.34 -11.24
C VAL A 129 -29.00 -14.85 -11.51
N ARG A 130 -28.10 -14.24 -10.74
CA ARG A 130 -27.71 -12.83 -10.87
C ARG A 130 -26.19 -12.70 -10.75
N PRO A 131 -25.55 -11.81 -11.53
CA PRO A 131 -24.14 -11.51 -11.33
C PRO A 131 -23.88 -10.91 -9.94
N HIS A 132 -22.80 -11.36 -9.31
CA HIS A 132 -22.16 -10.71 -8.18
C HIS A 132 -20.88 -10.03 -8.70
N LEU A 133 -20.94 -8.73 -8.94
CA LEU A 133 -19.88 -7.96 -9.59
C LEU A 133 -18.85 -7.39 -8.59
N GLY A 134 -18.65 -8.09 -7.48
CA GLY A 134 -17.83 -7.69 -6.35
C GLY A 134 -17.25 -8.88 -5.61
N VAL A 135 -16.63 -8.59 -4.47
CA VAL A 135 -16.16 -9.57 -3.49
C VAL A 135 -16.74 -9.17 -2.14
N ASP A 136 -17.38 -10.13 -1.49
CA ASP A 136 -17.97 -9.93 -0.16
C ASP A 136 -16.95 -10.33 0.89
N TYR A 137 -16.60 -9.38 1.76
CA TYR A 137 -15.79 -9.62 2.95
C TYR A 137 -16.71 -9.60 4.18
N ALA A 138 -16.90 -10.75 4.81
CA ALA A 138 -17.60 -10.78 6.10
C ALA A 138 -16.70 -10.22 7.20
N ALA A 139 -17.26 -9.27 7.95
CA ALA A 139 -16.61 -8.63 9.08
C ALA A 139 -17.71 -8.03 10.00
N PRO A 140 -17.44 -7.89 11.31
CA PRO A 140 -18.38 -7.24 12.23
C PRO A 140 -18.77 -5.83 11.79
N THR A 141 -20.00 -5.41 12.13
CA THR A 141 -20.41 -4.01 11.94
C THR A 141 -19.45 -3.09 12.70
N GLY A 142 -19.02 -2.00 12.07
CA GLY A 142 -18.06 -1.06 12.67
C GLY A 142 -16.60 -1.35 12.34
N THR A 143 -16.27 -2.47 11.68
CA THR A 143 -14.89 -2.70 11.22
C THR A 143 -14.46 -1.60 10.25
N PRO A 144 -13.30 -0.95 10.44
CA PRO A 144 -12.82 0.11 9.54
C PRO A 144 -12.61 -0.39 8.11
N VAL A 145 -13.10 0.37 7.13
CA VAL A 145 -12.90 0.17 5.70
C VAL A 145 -11.95 1.24 5.20
N VAL A 146 -10.87 0.84 4.54
CA VAL A 146 -9.84 1.75 4.03
C VAL A 146 -9.88 1.89 2.51
N ALA A 147 -9.45 3.04 2.01
CA ALA A 147 -9.23 3.26 0.58
C ALA A 147 -8.11 2.33 0.09
N VAL A 148 -8.41 1.44 -0.85
CA VAL A 148 -7.37 0.55 -1.40
C VAL A 148 -6.34 1.32 -2.21
N GLY A 149 -6.65 2.49 -2.76
CA GLY A 149 -5.71 3.34 -3.49
C GLY A 149 -6.03 4.81 -3.26
N SER A 150 -5.05 5.69 -3.45
CA SER A 150 -5.27 7.14 -3.37
C SER A 150 -6.25 7.58 -4.48
N GLY A 151 -7.10 8.55 -4.19
CA GLY A 151 -8.12 8.99 -5.15
C GLY A 151 -8.99 10.13 -4.65
N ALA A 152 -10.02 10.44 -5.43
CA ALA A 152 -11.05 11.42 -5.09
C ALA A 152 -12.39 10.72 -4.85
N VAL A 153 -13.12 11.17 -3.82
CA VAL A 153 -14.46 10.67 -3.51
C VAL A 153 -15.44 11.21 -4.55
N GLU A 154 -15.82 10.36 -5.50
CA GLU A 154 -16.79 10.71 -6.54
C GLU A 154 -18.23 10.67 -6.00
N PHE A 155 -18.48 9.74 -5.07
CA PHE A 155 -19.77 9.58 -4.40
C PHE A 155 -19.58 9.12 -2.95
N ALA A 156 -20.34 9.71 -2.05
CA ALA A 156 -20.52 9.23 -0.67
C ALA A 156 -21.98 9.51 -0.30
N GLY A 157 -22.79 8.46 -0.16
CA GLY A 157 -24.23 8.60 0.04
C GLY A 157 -24.97 7.27 0.10
N PHE A 158 -26.30 7.35 0.18
CA PHE A 158 -27.17 6.17 0.08
C PHE A 158 -27.53 5.89 -1.39
N SER A 159 -27.43 4.64 -1.83
CA SER A 159 -27.68 4.24 -3.22
C SER A 159 -28.47 2.93 -3.29
N GLY A 160 -29.79 3.02 -3.09
CA GLY A 160 -30.73 1.89 -3.24
C GLY A 160 -30.24 0.61 -2.56
N GLY A 161 -30.17 -0.48 -3.35
CA GLY A 161 -29.72 -1.80 -2.87
C GLY A 161 -28.28 -1.84 -2.35
N SER A 162 -27.42 -0.91 -2.76
CA SER A 162 -26.03 -0.80 -2.25
C SER A 162 -25.95 -0.23 -0.84
N GLY A 163 -27.05 0.32 -0.31
CA GLY A 163 -27.06 0.98 1.00
C GLY A 163 -26.18 2.24 1.01
N ARG A 164 -25.52 2.50 2.14
CA ARG A 164 -24.50 3.55 2.22
C ARG A 164 -23.25 3.07 1.48
N MET A 165 -22.78 3.90 0.57
CA MET A 165 -21.69 3.55 -0.34
C MET A 165 -20.73 4.72 -0.51
N VAL A 166 -19.44 4.39 -0.62
CA VAL A 166 -18.40 5.29 -1.12
C VAL A 166 -17.92 4.79 -2.48
N ARG A 167 -17.76 5.68 -3.46
CA ARG A 167 -17.09 5.43 -4.74
C ARG A 167 -15.88 6.34 -4.85
N LEU A 168 -14.72 5.75 -5.02
CA LEU A 168 -13.47 6.46 -5.24
C LEU A 168 -13.08 6.36 -6.72
N ARG A 169 -12.73 7.49 -7.30
CA ARG A 169 -12.05 7.56 -8.59
C ARG A 169 -10.55 7.69 -8.33
N HIS A 170 -9.79 6.77 -8.90
CA HIS A 170 -8.34 6.75 -8.78
C HIS A 170 -7.69 7.38 -10.02
N ALA A 171 -6.36 7.49 -10.04
CA ALA A 171 -5.64 7.86 -11.24
C ALA A 171 -5.92 6.86 -12.39
N GLU A 172 -5.80 7.34 -13.63
CA GLU A 172 -6.00 6.58 -14.87
C GLU A 172 -7.46 6.15 -15.14
N ARG A 173 -7.77 4.88 -14.83
CA ARG A 173 -8.88 4.11 -15.40
C ARG A 173 -9.64 3.27 -14.37
N TYR A 174 -9.28 3.39 -13.09
CA TYR A 174 -9.80 2.56 -12.02
C TYR A 174 -10.72 3.33 -11.10
N GLU A 175 -11.74 2.62 -10.65
CA GLU A 175 -12.64 3.08 -9.62
C GLU A 175 -12.92 1.95 -8.65
N THR A 176 -13.13 2.31 -7.38
CA THR A 176 -13.44 1.34 -6.34
C THR A 176 -14.70 1.74 -5.59
N LEU A 177 -15.54 0.75 -5.32
CA LEU A 177 -16.81 0.96 -4.62
C LEU A 177 -16.83 0.12 -3.34
N TYR A 178 -17.34 0.74 -2.28
CA TYR A 178 -17.41 0.18 -0.92
C TYR A 178 -18.86 0.28 -0.46
N LEU A 179 -19.58 -0.83 -0.47
CA LEU A 179 -21.03 -0.87 -0.28
C LEU A 179 -21.41 -1.35 1.12
N HIS A 180 -22.71 -1.26 1.44
CA HIS A 180 -23.34 -1.77 2.67
C HIS A 180 -22.78 -1.17 3.97
N LEU A 181 -22.12 -0.01 3.89
CA LEU A 181 -21.47 0.64 5.02
C LEU A 181 -22.48 0.96 6.14
N SER A 182 -22.06 0.88 7.40
CA SER A 182 -22.84 1.39 8.53
C SER A 182 -22.72 2.91 8.64
N ARG A 183 -21.49 3.41 8.44
CA ARG A 183 -21.13 4.82 8.47
C ARG A 183 -20.07 5.11 7.41
N MET A 184 -20.12 6.30 6.82
CA MET A 184 -19.07 6.85 5.95
C MET A 184 -18.21 7.81 6.78
N ALA A 185 -16.91 7.80 6.54
CA ALA A 185 -15.94 8.69 7.21
C ALA A 185 -15.51 9.87 6.32
N VAL A 186 -16.01 9.91 5.08
CA VAL A 186 -15.63 10.88 4.05
C VAL A 186 -16.88 11.44 3.35
N HIS A 187 -16.71 12.55 2.64
CA HIS A 187 -17.76 13.18 1.83
C HIS A 187 -17.37 13.33 0.35
N ARG A 188 -18.35 13.56 -0.52
CA ARG A 188 -18.11 13.80 -1.95
C ARG A 188 -17.15 14.97 -2.16
N GLY A 189 -16.22 14.83 -3.09
CA GLY A 189 -15.21 15.82 -3.45
C GLY A 189 -13.93 15.76 -2.61
N GLU A 190 -13.93 15.03 -1.49
CA GLU A 190 -12.76 14.84 -0.64
C GLU A 190 -11.66 14.03 -1.36
N ARG A 191 -10.40 14.32 -1.05
CA ARG A 191 -9.25 13.52 -1.50
C ARG A 191 -8.81 12.60 -0.38
N VAL A 192 -8.56 11.34 -0.72
CA VAL A 192 -8.11 10.32 0.22
C VAL A 192 -6.80 9.72 -0.26
N ALA A 193 -5.90 9.45 0.68
CA ALA A 193 -4.73 8.62 0.45
C ALA A 193 -5.10 7.15 0.58
N GLN A 194 -4.31 6.30 -0.08
CA GLN A 194 -4.35 4.87 0.15
C GLN A 194 -4.16 4.55 1.65
N GLY A 195 -5.04 3.72 2.21
CA GLY A 195 -5.02 3.34 3.61
C GLY A 195 -5.88 4.21 4.53
N ASP A 196 -6.36 5.36 4.05
CA ASP A 196 -7.26 6.21 4.82
C ASP A 196 -8.58 5.50 5.10
N VAL A 197 -9.12 5.67 6.31
CA VAL A 197 -10.43 5.14 6.67
C VAL A 197 -11.51 5.95 5.97
N ILE A 198 -12.29 5.30 5.11
CA ILE A 198 -13.36 5.92 4.32
C ILE A 198 -14.77 5.55 4.81
N GLY A 199 -14.86 4.55 5.67
CA GLY A 199 -16.13 4.11 6.23
C GLY A 199 -15.96 2.91 7.14
N TYR A 200 -17.10 2.32 7.48
CA TYR A 200 -17.16 1.21 8.42
C TYR A 200 -18.14 0.16 7.91
N VAL A 201 -17.77 -1.12 8.06
CA VAL A 201 -18.60 -2.27 7.67
C VAL A 201 -19.98 -2.16 8.31
N GLY A 202 -21.01 -2.58 7.59
CA GLY A 202 -22.38 -2.60 8.07
C GLY A 202 -23.22 -3.61 7.30
N SER A 203 -24.54 -3.39 7.33
CA SER A 203 -25.53 -4.20 6.62
C SER A 203 -26.62 -3.31 6.04
N SER A 204 -26.27 -2.12 5.55
CA SER A 204 -27.25 -1.19 4.97
C SER A 204 -27.63 -1.59 3.55
N GLY A 205 -28.84 -1.24 3.11
CA GLY A 205 -29.33 -1.64 1.79
C GLY A 205 -29.75 -3.11 1.74
N LEU A 206 -29.53 -3.76 0.60
CA LEU A 206 -29.88 -5.17 0.39
C LEU A 206 -28.72 -6.08 0.85
N ALA A 207 -28.62 -6.29 2.16
CA ALA A 207 -27.60 -7.12 2.78
C ALA A 207 -28.25 -8.17 3.70
N THR A 208 -27.74 -9.41 3.71
CA THR A 208 -28.25 -10.48 4.60
C THR A 208 -27.61 -10.46 5.99
N GLY A 209 -26.53 -9.71 6.16
CA GLY A 209 -25.78 -9.60 7.40
C GLY A 209 -24.58 -8.66 7.23
N PRO A 210 -23.81 -8.39 8.30
CA PRO A 210 -22.66 -7.49 8.24
C PRO A 210 -21.56 -7.98 7.29
N HIS A 211 -21.29 -7.21 6.25
CA HIS A 211 -20.20 -7.46 5.30
C HIS A 211 -19.87 -6.19 4.50
N LEU A 212 -18.72 -6.20 3.82
CA LEU A 212 -18.36 -5.24 2.79
C LEU A 212 -18.47 -5.91 1.42
N ASP A 213 -19.35 -5.40 0.55
CA ASP A 213 -19.29 -5.67 -0.89
C ASP A 213 -18.31 -4.66 -1.52
N PHE A 214 -17.17 -5.19 -1.95
CA PHE A 214 -16.09 -4.43 -2.58
C PHE A 214 -16.07 -4.68 -4.08
N ARG A 215 -16.10 -3.61 -4.87
CA ARG A 215 -16.10 -3.70 -6.34
C ARG A 215 -15.00 -2.85 -6.93
N VAL A 216 -14.49 -3.31 -8.07
CA VAL A 216 -13.52 -2.58 -8.88
C VAL A 216 -14.06 -2.43 -10.30
N LEU A 217 -13.98 -1.22 -10.83
CA LEU A 217 -14.19 -0.96 -12.25
C LEU A 217 -12.85 -0.62 -12.89
N GLU A 218 -12.62 -1.16 -14.08
CA GLU A 218 -11.55 -0.75 -14.99
C GLU A 218 -12.19 -0.26 -16.29
N ARG A 219 -11.95 1.00 -16.67
CA ARG A 219 -12.55 1.63 -17.86
C ARG A 219 -14.08 1.48 -17.91
N GLY A 220 -14.73 1.64 -16.75
CA GLY A 220 -16.18 1.54 -16.60
C GLY A 220 -16.74 0.10 -16.54
N GLN A 221 -15.89 -0.94 -16.62
CA GLN A 221 -16.33 -2.33 -16.55
C GLN A 221 -15.95 -2.99 -15.22
N TYR A 222 -16.89 -3.73 -14.62
CA TYR A 222 -16.62 -4.50 -13.42
C TYR A 222 -15.63 -5.64 -13.68
N VAL A 223 -14.57 -5.68 -12.88
CA VAL A 223 -13.50 -6.69 -12.93
C VAL A 223 -13.41 -7.42 -11.60
N ASN A 224 -12.85 -8.64 -11.59
CA ASN A 224 -12.71 -9.43 -10.38
C ASN A 224 -11.60 -8.86 -9.47
N PRO A 225 -11.92 -8.29 -8.30
CA PRO A 225 -10.93 -7.65 -7.42
C PRO A 225 -9.78 -8.56 -6.98
N THR A 226 -9.99 -9.88 -6.88
CA THR A 226 -8.94 -10.83 -6.45
C THR A 226 -7.99 -11.25 -7.57
N ARG A 227 -8.31 -10.90 -8.82
CA ARG A 227 -7.48 -11.24 -9.99
C ARG A 227 -6.90 -10.01 -10.69
N VAL A 228 -7.31 -8.81 -10.30
CA VAL A 228 -6.72 -7.58 -10.85
C VAL A 228 -5.31 -7.44 -10.32
N VAL A 229 -4.34 -7.47 -11.24
CA VAL A 229 -2.98 -7.04 -10.96
C VAL A 229 -2.97 -5.53 -11.09
N PHE A 230 -3.00 -4.85 -9.96
CA PHE A 230 -2.94 -3.39 -9.95
C PHE A 230 -1.55 -2.92 -10.40
N PRO A 231 -1.47 -1.91 -11.29
CA PRO A 231 -0.18 -1.38 -11.70
C PRO A 231 0.57 -0.76 -10.51
N PRO A 232 1.91 -0.74 -10.53
CA PRO A 232 2.68 0.09 -9.60
C PRO A 232 2.19 1.55 -9.66
N ALA A 233 2.47 2.35 -8.62
CA ALA A 233 2.23 3.79 -8.68
C ALA A 233 2.93 4.39 -9.93
N LEU A 234 2.49 5.58 -10.34
CA LEU A 234 3.00 6.20 -11.58
C LEU A 234 4.54 6.18 -11.59
N PRO A 235 5.17 5.62 -12.64
CA PRO A 235 6.62 5.64 -12.75
C PRO A 235 7.11 7.07 -12.90
N ILE A 236 8.43 7.25 -12.80
CA ILE A 236 9.05 8.53 -13.16
C ILE A 236 8.72 8.85 -14.62
N PRO A 237 8.10 10.01 -14.92
CA PRO A 237 7.75 10.36 -16.28
C PRO A 237 9.03 10.53 -17.13
N PRO A 238 9.02 10.17 -18.43
CA PRO A 238 10.22 10.19 -19.27
C PRO A 238 10.99 11.53 -19.23
N GLU A 239 10.27 12.64 -19.13
CA GLU A 239 10.81 14.00 -19.11
C GLU A 239 11.64 14.29 -17.85
N ARG A 240 11.35 13.60 -16.73
CA ARG A 240 12.09 13.74 -15.45
C ARG A 240 13.07 12.60 -15.20
N PHE A 241 13.19 11.66 -16.12
CA PHE A 241 14.04 10.49 -15.92
C PHE A 241 15.52 10.85 -15.80
N SER A 242 15.98 11.91 -16.47
CA SER A 242 17.36 12.42 -16.35
C SER A 242 17.65 12.96 -14.95
N GLU A 243 16.73 13.75 -14.39
CA GLU A 243 16.79 14.27 -13.02
C GLU A 243 16.79 13.13 -12.00
N PHE A 244 15.87 12.17 -12.17
CA PHE A 244 15.82 10.97 -11.34
C PHE A 244 17.12 10.17 -11.41
N ARG A 245 17.65 9.95 -12.61
CA ARG A 245 18.91 9.23 -12.81
C ARG A 245 20.07 9.89 -12.07
N ALA A 246 20.18 11.21 -12.15
CA ALA A 246 21.23 11.95 -11.45
C ALA A 246 21.10 11.81 -9.93
N ALA A 247 19.91 11.99 -9.36
CA ALA A 247 19.66 11.81 -7.93
C ALA A 247 19.92 10.36 -7.47
N ARG A 248 19.40 9.38 -8.23
CA ARG A 248 19.60 7.95 -8.02
C ARG A 248 21.08 7.60 -7.98
N ASP A 249 21.86 8.11 -8.92
CA ASP A 249 23.29 7.78 -9.02
C ASP A 249 24.07 8.33 -7.83
N ILE A 250 23.76 9.55 -7.36
CA ILE A 250 24.32 10.12 -6.14
C ILE A 250 24.00 9.24 -4.92
N PHE A 251 22.72 8.88 -4.75
CA PHE A 251 22.30 8.07 -3.62
C PHE A 251 22.87 6.65 -3.67
N ARG A 252 22.94 6.05 -4.87
CA ARG A 252 23.54 4.72 -5.07
C ARG A 252 25.02 4.73 -4.69
N THR A 253 25.80 5.69 -5.17
CA THR A 253 27.22 5.79 -4.81
C THR A 253 27.42 5.91 -3.30
N ARG A 254 26.59 6.69 -2.62
CA ARG A 254 26.63 6.80 -1.14
C ARG A 254 26.23 5.50 -0.45
N LEU A 255 25.17 4.84 -0.93
CA LEU A 255 24.66 3.58 -0.38
C LEU A 255 25.68 2.43 -0.55
N ASP A 256 26.34 2.36 -1.70
CA ASP A 256 27.37 1.36 -2.00
C ASP A 256 28.68 1.63 -1.26
N GLY A 257 28.94 2.90 -0.92
CA GLY A 257 30.06 3.29 -0.06
C GLY A 257 29.88 2.98 1.43
N ILE A 258 28.71 2.48 1.85
CA ILE A 258 28.49 2.04 3.24
C ILE A 258 29.26 0.75 3.49
N ILE A 259 30.46 0.88 4.04
CA ILE A 259 31.25 -0.22 4.58
C ILE A 259 30.91 -0.31 6.06
N VAL A 260 30.24 -1.38 6.47
CA VAL A 260 30.04 -1.67 7.89
C VAL A 260 31.35 -2.25 8.43
N SER A 261 31.98 -1.49 9.32
CA SER A 261 33.11 -1.94 10.14
C SER A 261 32.65 -3.11 11.00
N ASP A 262 33.38 -4.22 10.96
CA ASP A 262 33.14 -5.34 11.84
C ASP A 262 33.28 -4.83 13.28
N GLY A 263 32.20 -4.90 14.06
CA GLY A 263 32.24 -4.60 15.48
C GLY A 263 33.15 -5.60 16.17
N ASN A 264 34.27 -5.13 16.71
CA ASN A 264 35.06 -5.87 17.70
C ASN A 264 34.32 -5.90 19.04
#